data_AF-A0A6B3GLV3-F1
#
_entry.id   AF-A0A6B3GLV3-F1
#
_cell.length_a   1.000
_cell.length_b   1.000
_cell.length_c   1.000
_cell.angle_alpha   90.00
_cell.angle_beta   90.00
_cell.angle_gamma   90.00
#
_symmetry.space_group_name_H-M   'P 1'
#
loop_
_entity.id
_entity.type
_entity.pdbx_description
1 polymer ?
#
loop_
_entity_poly.entity_id
_entity_poly.type
_entity_poly.pdbx_seq_one_letter_code
_entity_poly.pdbx_strand_id
1 'polypeptide(L)'
;LAEPGVARAAVILRTDLPGGPALVGYAVPAPGATLDTEALRRGLAARLPDYQVPAHLVVLDALPLTENGKVDRAALPAPDSVAPAVPSHRTPSDQRTELLCHVFADALGLPAFGPHEDFFERGGHSLSAMSLVGRARTLLDAELSVGDLFTARTPAATAALLRAARTPTRSSADVADRPRPTEPPLSAAQQRLWFLHRLEEEPGAAYNVPIALRLTGTLDEQALERALADLAARHEVLRTVFPEREGRAVQHILAPGEAPVPLTVRTTAPDALDAALAEAASLPFALERETPLRAALFRVAAEDGTRDVLLLVLHHIAGDEWSVRPLLDDLATALAARTDGRSPEWTPLPLQYADHTLRQRELLGDETDEDSEISRQARYWKDQLAGLPPELPLPLDRPR
;
A
#
# COMPACT_ATOMS: atom_id res chain seq x y z
N LEU A 1 -2.18 34.66 -0.58
CA LEU A 1 -3.41 34.68 0.24
C LEU A 1 -3.29 35.85 1.21
N ALA A 2 -4.38 36.57 1.47
CA ALA A 2 -4.37 37.63 2.46
C ALA A 2 -4.53 37.01 3.86
N GLU A 3 -3.53 37.21 4.72
CA GLU A 3 -3.55 36.85 6.14
C GLU A 3 -3.72 38.13 6.98
N PRO A 4 -4.55 38.13 8.04
CA PRO A 4 -4.72 39.28 8.92
C PRO A 4 -3.39 39.75 9.49
N GLY A 5 -3.15 41.07 9.45
CA GLY A 5 -1.95 41.68 10.01
C GLY A 5 -0.70 41.64 9.12
N VAL A 6 -0.74 41.01 7.92
CA VAL A 6 0.38 41.00 6.96
C VAL A 6 0.21 42.11 5.92
N ALA A 7 1.16 43.05 5.85
CA ALA A 7 1.16 44.12 4.86
C ALA A 7 1.82 43.72 3.53
N ARG A 8 2.93 42.97 3.59
CA ARG A 8 3.64 42.45 2.42
C ARG A 8 4.17 41.06 2.71
N ALA A 9 4.27 40.23 1.68
CA ALA A 9 4.88 38.91 1.81
C ALA A 9 5.64 38.53 0.55
N ALA A 10 6.65 37.68 0.72
CA ALA A 10 7.38 37.02 -0.36
C ALA A 10 7.64 35.57 0.04
N VAL A 11 7.55 34.63 -0.91
CA VAL A 11 7.89 33.22 -0.67
C VAL A 11 8.95 32.81 -1.69
N ILE A 12 10.00 32.14 -1.24
CA ILE A 12 11.04 31.58 -2.11
C ILE A 12 11.34 30.14 -1.70
N LEU A 13 11.75 29.34 -2.68
CA LEU A 13 12.41 28.06 -2.41
C LEU A 13 13.89 28.35 -2.11
N ARG A 14 14.34 28.02 -0.90
CA ARG A 14 15.76 28.05 -0.54
C ARG A 14 16.34 26.67 -0.62
N THR A 15 17.51 26.55 -1.25
CA THR A 15 18.26 25.29 -1.41
C THR A 15 19.52 25.25 -0.56
N ASP A 16 19.84 26.34 0.14
CA ASP A 16 21.03 26.56 0.94
C ASP A 16 20.84 26.22 2.44
N LEU A 17 19.74 25.55 2.80
CA LEU A 17 19.43 25.21 4.19
C LEU A 17 20.00 23.84 4.59
N PRO A 18 20.43 23.66 5.86
CA PRO A 18 20.99 22.39 6.34
C PRO A 18 20.06 21.17 6.20
N GLY A 19 18.74 21.38 6.15
CA GLY A 19 17.72 20.35 6.00
C GLY A 19 17.29 20.06 4.56
N GLY A 20 17.99 20.61 3.55
CA GLY A 20 17.64 20.49 2.14
C GLY A 20 16.68 21.60 1.65
N PRO A 21 16.22 21.51 0.39
CA PRO A 21 15.36 22.53 -0.21
C PRO A 21 14.04 22.72 0.54
N ALA A 22 13.71 23.96 0.94
CA ALA A 22 12.46 24.26 1.64
C ALA A 22 11.87 25.62 1.23
N LEU A 23 10.54 25.72 1.28
CA LEU A 23 9.84 26.99 1.09
C LEU A 23 10.01 27.87 2.33
N VAL A 24 10.51 29.09 2.13
CA VAL A 24 10.65 30.12 3.17
C VAL A 24 9.73 31.29 2.84
N GLY A 25 8.82 31.61 3.75
CA GLY A 25 7.91 32.74 3.66
C GLY A 25 8.43 33.91 4.50
N TYR A 26 8.51 35.08 3.89
CA TYR A 26 8.88 36.34 4.52
C TYR A 26 7.65 37.22 4.62
N ALA A 27 7.33 37.69 5.82
CA ALA A 27 6.14 38.49 6.08
C ALA A 27 6.52 39.82 6.76
N VAL A 28 5.91 40.91 6.31
CA VAL A 28 6.03 42.24 6.91
C VAL A 28 4.72 42.58 7.63
N PRO A 29 4.76 42.93 8.93
CA PRO A 29 3.57 43.30 9.68
C PRO A 29 2.92 44.58 9.12
N ALA A 30 1.59 44.66 9.21
CA ALA A 30 0.87 45.92 9.06
C ALA A 30 1.23 46.89 10.19
N PRO A 31 1.13 48.23 9.97
CA PRO A 31 1.45 49.20 11.01
C PRO A 31 0.68 48.93 12.30
N GLY A 32 1.41 48.79 13.42
CA GLY A 32 0.83 48.49 14.73
C GLY A 32 0.43 47.03 14.97
N ALA A 33 0.69 46.12 14.02
CA ALA A 33 0.46 44.69 14.17
C ALA A 33 1.74 43.94 14.58
N THR A 34 1.58 42.90 15.39
CA THR A 34 2.61 41.89 15.67
C THR A 34 2.20 40.58 15.03
N LEU A 35 3.10 39.97 14.26
CA LEU A 35 2.82 38.69 13.60
C LEU A 35 3.25 37.52 14.49
N ASP A 36 2.31 36.63 14.77
CA ASP A 36 2.57 35.30 15.32
C ASP A 36 2.76 34.33 14.14
N THR A 37 3.98 33.80 14.01
CA THR A 37 4.34 32.88 12.92
C THR A 37 3.59 31.55 13.01
N GLU A 38 3.22 31.08 14.20
CA GLU A 38 2.40 29.87 14.34
C GLU A 38 0.97 30.10 13.92
N ALA A 39 0.37 31.24 14.30
CA ALA A 39 -0.97 31.61 13.86
C ALA A 39 -1.03 31.79 12.33
N LEU A 40 -0.02 32.40 11.73
CA LEU A 40 0.11 32.50 10.28
C LEU A 40 0.22 31.13 9.61
N ARG A 41 1.04 30.22 10.15
CA ARG A 41 1.16 28.85 9.61
C ARG A 41 -0.18 28.12 9.67
N ARG A 42 -0.92 28.22 10.79
CA ARG A 42 -2.26 27.62 10.93
C ARG A 42 -3.25 28.22 9.92
N GLY A 43 -3.25 29.54 9.73
CA GLY A 43 -4.11 30.22 8.76
C GLY A 43 -3.84 29.78 7.31
N LEU A 44 -2.56 29.62 6.96
CA LEU A 44 -2.15 29.11 5.64
C LEU A 44 -2.53 27.64 5.45
N ALA A 45 -2.30 26.78 6.44
CA ALA A 45 -2.64 25.35 6.38
C ALA A 45 -4.15 25.10 6.25
N ALA A 46 -5.00 25.99 6.77
CA ALA A 46 -6.44 25.89 6.59
C ALA A 46 -6.90 26.13 5.12
N ARG A 47 -6.03 26.63 4.25
CA ARG A 47 -6.38 27.12 2.90
C ARG A 47 -5.48 26.60 1.79
N LEU A 48 -4.36 25.98 2.13
CA LEU A 48 -3.36 25.48 1.21
C LEU A 48 -3.03 24.01 1.52
N PRO A 49 -2.75 23.18 0.50
CA PRO A 49 -2.11 21.90 0.71
C PRO A 49 -0.75 22.05 1.41
N ASP A 50 -0.39 21.09 2.26
CA ASP A 50 0.82 21.12 3.10
C ASP A 50 2.11 21.47 2.35
N TYR A 51 2.31 20.92 1.15
CA TYR A 51 3.51 21.18 0.35
C TYR A 51 3.61 22.63 -0.16
N GLN A 52 2.56 23.44 -0.03
CA GLN A 52 2.55 24.87 -0.38
C GLN A 52 2.69 25.78 0.86
N VAL A 53 2.61 25.23 2.08
CA VAL A 53 2.81 25.99 3.32
C VAL A 53 4.31 26.15 3.56
N PRO A 54 4.84 27.38 3.74
CA PRO A 54 6.26 27.57 3.99
C PRO A 54 6.74 26.84 5.25
N ALA A 55 7.80 26.05 5.12
CA ALA A 55 8.43 25.34 6.23
C ALA A 55 8.98 26.33 7.27
N HIS A 56 9.47 27.48 6.81
CA HIS A 56 9.95 28.57 7.67
C HIS A 56 9.20 29.87 7.38
N LEU A 57 8.82 30.58 8.43
CA LEU A 57 8.22 31.92 8.37
C LEU A 57 9.15 32.91 9.07
N VAL A 58 9.59 33.92 8.35
CA VAL A 58 10.50 34.96 8.84
C VAL A 58 9.77 36.30 8.83
N VAL A 59 9.69 36.96 9.98
CA VAL A 59 9.10 38.30 10.09
C VAL A 59 10.19 39.33 9.82
N LEU A 60 9.93 40.26 8.90
CA LEU A 60 10.85 41.34 8.53
C LEU A 60 10.19 42.70 8.76
N ASP A 61 11.00 43.71 9.09
CA ASP A 61 10.53 45.10 9.15
C ASP A 61 10.16 45.63 7.75
N ALA A 62 10.90 45.20 6.72
CA ALA A 62 10.63 45.50 5.31
C ALA A 62 11.21 44.42 4.39
N LEU A 63 10.60 44.25 3.21
CA LEU A 63 11.20 43.42 2.15
C LEU A 63 12.37 44.19 1.50
N PRO A 64 13.56 43.60 1.35
CA PRO A 64 14.64 44.22 0.60
C PRO A 64 14.22 44.36 -0.88
N LEU A 65 14.49 45.52 -1.47
CA LEU A 65 14.14 45.84 -2.85
C LEU A 65 15.40 46.17 -3.64
N THR A 66 15.42 45.77 -4.91
CA THR A 66 16.43 46.18 -5.90
C THR A 66 16.20 47.65 -6.29
N GLU A 67 17.17 48.27 -6.97
CA GLU A 67 17.04 49.64 -7.52
C GLU A 67 15.79 49.84 -8.40
N ASN A 68 15.28 48.76 -9.00
CA ASN A 68 14.07 48.75 -9.82
C ASN A 68 12.77 48.51 -9.01
N GLY A 69 12.82 48.51 -7.67
CA GLY A 69 11.66 48.34 -6.80
C GLY A 69 11.10 46.91 -6.70
N LYS A 70 11.80 45.90 -7.24
CA LYS A 70 11.44 44.48 -7.10
C LYS A 70 12.10 43.87 -5.87
N VAL A 71 11.48 42.85 -5.25
CA VAL A 71 12.08 42.13 -4.11
C VAL A 71 13.45 41.57 -4.49
N ASP A 72 14.47 41.95 -3.74
CA ASP A 72 15.81 41.40 -3.86
C ASP A 72 15.89 40.07 -3.10
N ARG A 73 15.80 38.97 -3.86
CA ARG A 73 15.80 37.62 -3.29
C ARG A 73 17.13 37.23 -2.66
N ALA A 74 18.25 37.81 -3.12
CA ALA A 74 19.57 37.50 -2.61
C ALA A 74 19.82 38.16 -1.25
N ALA A 75 19.17 39.31 -1.01
CA ALA A 75 19.26 40.06 0.25
C ALA A 75 18.31 39.57 1.35
N LEU A 76 17.46 38.56 1.09
CA LEU A 76 16.61 37.98 2.13
C LEU A 76 17.47 37.20 3.15
N PRO A 77 17.20 37.29 4.46
CA PRO A 77 17.97 36.55 5.46
C PRO A 77 17.62 35.05 5.46
N ALA A 78 18.56 34.21 5.88
CA ALA A 78 18.27 32.81 6.19
C ALA A 78 17.45 32.74 7.50
N PRO A 79 16.52 31.78 7.65
CA PRO A 79 15.85 31.55 8.93
C PRO A 79 16.87 31.10 9.98
N ASP A 80 16.79 31.67 11.20
CA ASP A 80 17.68 31.29 12.29
C ASP A 80 17.49 29.80 12.64
N SER A 81 18.58 29.05 12.51
CA SER A 81 18.63 27.63 12.91
C SER A 81 18.54 27.53 14.42
N VAL A 82 17.35 27.30 14.97
CA VAL A 82 17.20 26.83 16.35
C VAL A 82 17.68 25.38 16.40
N ALA A 83 18.98 25.18 16.63
CA ALA A 83 19.51 23.87 16.98
C ALA A 83 19.03 23.50 18.40
N PRO A 84 18.40 22.34 18.62
CA PRO A 84 18.12 21.88 19.98
C PRO A 84 19.44 21.55 20.67
N ALA A 85 19.66 22.13 21.85
CA ALA A 85 20.69 21.71 22.77
C ALA A 85 20.53 20.21 23.05
N VAL A 86 21.57 19.42 22.81
CA VAL A 86 21.60 17.98 23.11
C VAL A 86 21.99 17.80 24.58
N PRO A 87 21.12 17.29 25.46
CA PRO A 87 21.53 16.79 26.76
C PRO A 87 22.03 15.35 26.56
N SER A 88 23.28 15.11 26.92
CA SER A 88 23.84 13.78 27.08
C SER A 88 23.20 13.10 28.30
N HIS A 89 22.08 12.43 28.09
CA HIS A 89 21.53 11.24 28.77
C HIS A 89 20.10 11.04 28.23
N ARG A 90 19.97 10.42 27.05
CA ARG A 90 18.65 10.14 26.46
C ARG A 90 17.93 9.08 27.27
N THR A 91 16.69 9.34 27.64
CA THR A 91 15.86 8.36 28.34
C THR A 91 15.31 7.33 27.34
N PRO A 92 14.95 6.10 27.75
CA PRO A 92 14.37 5.11 26.84
C PRO A 92 13.11 5.59 26.08
N SER A 93 12.37 6.58 26.62
CA SER A 93 11.24 7.19 25.92
C SER A 93 11.64 8.08 24.76
N ASP A 94 12.81 8.71 24.83
CA ASP A 94 13.32 9.57 23.76
C ASP A 94 13.75 8.70 22.58
N GLN A 95 14.39 7.56 22.86
CA GLN A 95 14.83 6.60 21.82
C GLN A 95 13.64 5.97 21.08
N ARG A 96 12.59 5.55 21.79
CA ARG A 96 11.39 4.99 21.13
C ARG A 96 10.67 6.02 20.27
N THR A 97 10.60 7.27 20.74
CA THR A 97 9.97 8.36 19.98
C THR A 97 10.76 8.64 18.70
N GLU A 98 12.10 8.66 18.77
CA GLU A 98 12.98 8.84 17.61
C GLU A 98 12.84 7.70 16.59
N LEU A 99 12.78 6.45 17.04
CA LEU A 99 12.50 5.31 16.17
C LEU A 99 11.12 5.40 15.52
N LEU A 100 10.09 5.82 16.26
CA LEU A 100 8.75 6.03 15.70
C LEU A 100 8.75 7.18 14.68
N CYS A 101 9.51 8.25 14.88
CA CYS A 101 9.67 9.29 13.86
C CYS A 101 10.21 8.70 12.55
N HIS A 102 11.21 7.82 12.60
CA HIS A 102 11.71 7.13 11.42
C HIS A 102 10.65 6.23 10.77
N VAL A 103 9.92 5.46 11.57
CA VAL A 103 8.87 4.56 11.07
C VAL A 103 7.72 5.35 10.40
N PHE A 104 7.35 6.51 10.95
CA PHE A 104 6.33 7.38 10.38
C PHE A 104 6.82 8.04 9.09
N ALA A 105 8.06 8.51 9.05
CA ALA A 105 8.67 9.09 7.86
C ALA A 105 8.70 8.06 6.71
N ASP A 106 9.18 6.86 7.00
CA ASP A 106 9.25 5.74 6.06
C ASP A 106 7.88 5.35 5.51
N ALA A 107 6.86 5.27 6.37
CA ALA A 107 5.51 4.88 5.97
C ALA A 107 4.85 5.88 5.02
N LEU A 108 5.28 7.15 5.06
CA LEU A 108 4.79 8.24 4.22
C LEU A 108 5.74 8.58 3.06
N GLY A 109 6.91 7.94 2.99
CA GLY A 109 7.94 8.29 2.00
C GLY A 109 8.55 9.68 2.22
N LEU A 110 8.60 10.15 3.46
CA LEU A 110 9.12 11.46 3.85
C LEU A 110 10.57 11.37 4.32
N PRO A 111 11.40 12.41 4.12
CA PRO A 111 12.79 12.40 4.58
C PRO A 111 12.92 12.49 6.11
N ALA A 112 11.93 13.10 6.77
CA ALA A 112 11.87 13.24 8.23
C ALA A 112 10.42 13.41 8.69
N PHE A 113 10.18 13.04 9.96
CA PHE A 113 8.91 13.20 10.64
C PHE A 113 9.16 13.63 12.09
N GLY A 114 8.41 14.62 12.57
CA GLY A 114 8.57 15.20 13.89
C GLY A 114 7.81 14.42 14.97
N PRO A 115 8.25 14.48 16.24
CA PRO A 115 7.66 13.68 17.32
C PRO A 115 6.18 14.03 17.63
N HIS A 116 5.75 15.24 17.27
CA HIS A 116 4.39 15.73 17.48
C HIS A 116 3.64 16.00 16.18
N GLU A 117 4.23 15.65 15.04
CA GLU A 117 3.54 15.78 13.76
C GLU A 117 2.43 14.73 13.67
N ASP A 118 1.30 15.12 13.11
CA ASP A 118 0.14 14.26 12.97
C ASP A 118 0.24 13.43 11.69
N PHE A 119 0.12 12.12 11.83
CA PHE A 119 0.25 11.16 10.74
C PHE A 119 -0.76 11.43 9.62
N PHE A 120 -2.01 11.74 9.96
CA PHE A 120 -3.10 11.91 9.00
C PHE A 120 -3.07 13.30 8.35
N GLU A 121 -2.65 14.32 9.10
CA GLU A 121 -2.42 15.65 8.50
C GLU A 121 -1.29 15.61 7.48
N ARG A 122 -0.25 14.78 7.73
CA ARG A 122 0.89 14.59 6.82
C ARG A 122 0.63 13.63 5.66
N GLY A 123 -0.63 13.37 5.31
CA GLY A 123 -1.01 12.53 4.17
C GLY A 123 -1.12 11.03 4.50
N GLY A 124 -1.16 10.67 5.77
CA GLY A 124 -1.44 9.31 6.22
C GLY A 124 -2.83 8.83 5.84
N HIS A 125 -2.91 7.61 5.34
CA HIS A 125 -4.16 6.92 4.99
C HIS A 125 -4.10 5.48 5.49
N SER A 126 -5.19 4.72 5.33
CA SER A 126 -5.31 3.37 5.92
C SER A 126 -4.18 2.41 5.53
N LEU A 127 -3.64 2.54 4.32
CA LEU A 127 -2.56 1.67 3.83
C LEU A 127 -1.19 2.07 4.39
N SER A 128 -0.87 3.38 4.42
CA SER A 128 0.36 3.83 5.09
C SER A 128 0.29 3.59 6.60
N ALA A 129 -0.90 3.66 7.21
CA ALA A 129 -1.15 3.27 8.59
C ALA A 129 -0.86 1.78 8.83
N MET A 130 -1.33 0.87 7.95
CA MET A 130 -1.00 -0.55 8.05
C MET A 130 0.50 -0.81 7.85
N SER A 131 1.15 -0.13 6.91
CA SER A 131 2.60 -0.21 6.71
C SER A 131 3.37 0.24 7.95
N LEU A 132 2.99 1.37 8.55
CA LEU A 132 3.55 1.92 9.78
C LEU A 132 3.42 0.92 10.92
N VAL A 133 2.22 0.37 11.14
CA VAL A 133 1.97 -0.65 12.17
C VAL A 133 2.83 -1.89 11.94
N GLY A 134 2.94 -2.37 10.71
CA GLY A 134 3.80 -3.50 10.35
C GLY A 134 5.27 -3.25 10.67
N ARG A 135 5.81 -2.10 10.26
CA ARG A 135 7.20 -1.68 10.54
C ARG A 135 7.46 -1.49 12.03
N ALA A 136 6.54 -0.85 12.74
CA ALA A 136 6.63 -0.64 14.18
C ALA A 136 6.71 -1.98 14.93
N ARG A 137 5.91 -2.98 14.53
CA ARG A 137 5.98 -4.34 15.11
C ARG A 137 7.35 -4.97 14.92
N THR A 138 7.94 -4.87 13.73
CA THR A 138 9.25 -5.45 13.45
C THR A 138 10.40 -4.73 14.17
N LEU A 139 10.37 -3.39 14.23
CA LEU A 139 11.49 -2.60 14.75
C LEU A 139 11.44 -2.37 16.26
N LEU A 140 10.24 -2.32 16.84
CA LEU A 140 10.04 -1.95 18.25
C LEU A 140 9.58 -3.12 19.10
N ASP A 141 9.33 -4.30 18.49
CA ASP A 141 8.79 -5.48 19.15
C ASP A 141 7.55 -5.12 20.00
N ALA A 142 6.60 -4.41 19.38
CA ALA A 142 5.45 -3.83 20.04
C ALA A 142 4.14 -4.09 19.29
N GLU A 143 3.08 -4.47 20.00
CA GLU A 143 1.74 -4.57 19.44
C GLU A 143 1.12 -3.17 19.32
N LEU A 144 1.16 -2.62 18.11
CA LEU A 144 0.37 -1.45 17.71
C LEU A 144 -0.82 -1.93 16.88
N SER A 145 -2.04 -1.51 17.21
CA SER A 145 -3.20 -1.69 16.33
C SER A 145 -3.40 -0.45 15.44
N VAL A 146 -4.15 -0.60 14.35
CA VAL A 146 -4.54 0.56 13.53
C VAL A 146 -5.39 1.52 14.36
N GLY A 147 -6.29 1.03 15.22
CA GLY A 147 -7.09 1.85 16.13
C GLY A 147 -6.24 2.69 17.10
N ASP A 148 -5.15 2.12 17.61
CA ASP A 148 -4.18 2.85 18.45
C ASP A 148 -3.53 4.00 17.68
N LEU A 149 -3.16 3.78 16.41
CA LEU A 149 -2.60 4.84 15.56
C LEU A 149 -3.63 5.94 15.29
N PHE A 150 -4.89 5.60 15.02
CA PHE A 150 -5.97 6.59 14.86
C PHE A 150 -6.23 7.39 16.14
N THR A 151 -5.96 6.80 17.31
CA THR A 151 -6.12 7.47 18.60
C THR A 151 -4.91 8.34 18.95
N ALA A 152 -3.70 7.79 18.79
CA ALA A 152 -2.45 8.45 19.18
C ALA A 152 -1.98 9.50 18.16
N ARG A 153 -2.13 9.21 16.86
CA ARG A 153 -1.87 10.07 15.69
C ARG A 153 -0.44 10.61 15.52
N THR A 154 0.39 10.64 16.56
CA THR A 154 1.76 11.20 16.56
C THR A 154 2.78 10.18 17.09
N PRO A 155 4.07 10.26 16.72
CA PRO A 155 5.11 9.40 17.27
C PRO A 155 5.21 9.45 18.80
N ALA A 156 5.13 10.64 19.40
CA ALA A 156 5.24 10.80 20.85
C ALA A 156 4.05 10.19 21.60
N ALA A 157 2.82 10.38 21.10
CA ALA A 157 1.63 9.76 21.69
C ALA A 157 1.64 8.24 21.51
N THR A 158 2.15 7.76 20.37
CA THR A 158 2.30 6.33 20.09
C THR A 158 3.33 5.71 21.04
N ALA A 159 4.47 6.38 21.27
CA ALA A 159 5.47 5.97 22.26
C ALA A 159 4.91 5.92 23.70
N ALA A 160 3.99 6.83 24.04
CA ALA A 160 3.29 6.83 25.32
C ALA A 160 2.33 5.64 25.45
N LEU A 161 1.55 5.35 24.40
CA LEU A 161 0.63 4.22 24.35
C LEU A 161 1.39 2.89 24.49
N LEU A 162 2.47 2.71 23.73
CA LEU A 162 3.30 1.51 23.78
C LEU A 162 4.06 1.33 25.11
N ARG A 163 4.22 2.38 25.92
CA ARG A 163 4.74 2.24 27.31
C ARG A 163 3.70 1.63 28.24
N ALA A 164 2.42 1.97 28.04
CA ALA A 164 1.35 1.49 28.88
C ALA A 164 1.00 0.02 28.56
N ALA A 165 1.14 -0.38 27.31
CA ALA A 165 0.96 -1.77 26.87
C ALA A 165 2.19 -2.63 27.23
N ARG A 166 2.11 -3.40 28.33
CA ARG A 166 3.11 -4.44 28.68
C ARG A 166 2.67 -5.79 28.12
N THR A 167 2.54 -5.91 26.80
CA THR A 167 2.20 -7.20 26.17
C THR A 167 3.43 -7.75 25.45
N PRO A 168 3.89 -8.97 25.76
CA PRO A 168 4.95 -9.61 24.98
C PRO A 168 4.44 -9.93 23.57
N THR A 169 5.20 -9.50 22.57
CA THR A 169 4.95 -9.72 21.14
C THR A 169 5.43 -11.09 20.68
N ARG A 170 4.70 -11.71 19.74
CA ARG A 170 5.23 -12.80 18.90
C ARG A 170 5.80 -12.19 17.62
N SER A 171 7.10 -12.38 17.37
CA SER A 171 7.80 -11.83 16.21
C SER A 171 7.31 -12.47 14.91
N SER A 172 7.37 -11.74 13.80
CA SER A 172 7.14 -12.33 12.46
C SER A 172 8.18 -13.39 12.09
N ALA A 173 9.37 -13.33 12.70
CA ALA A 173 10.44 -14.31 12.48
C ALA A 173 10.09 -15.70 13.03
N ASP A 174 9.28 -15.79 14.10
CA ASP A 174 8.90 -17.07 14.73
C ASP A 174 7.92 -17.90 13.88
N VAL A 175 7.42 -17.34 12.77
CA VAL A 175 6.37 -17.93 11.94
C VAL A 175 6.94 -18.64 10.71
N ALA A 176 8.02 -18.12 10.12
CA ALA A 176 8.61 -18.68 8.90
C ALA A 176 9.22 -20.08 9.11
N ASP A 177 9.63 -20.41 10.34
CA ASP A 177 10.28 -21.69 10.68
C ASP A 177 9.30 -22.81 11.10
N ARG A 178 7.97 -22.58 11.01
CA ARG A 178 6.99 -23.60 11.41
C ARG A 178 6.68 -24.57 10.28
N PRO A 179 6.60 -25.89 10.56
CA PRO A 179 6.24 -26.87 9.55
C PRO A 179 4.80 -26.64 9.07
N ARG A 180 4.62 -26.52 7.75
CA ARG A 180 3.31 -26.41 7.11
C ARG A 180 2.69 -27.81 6.96
N PRO A 181 1.35 -27.96 7.11
CA PRO A 181 0.66 -29.14 6.61
C PRO A 181 0.82 -29.22 5.08
N THR A 182 0.78 -30.44 4.54
CA THR A 182 0.91 -30.68 3.09
C THR A 182 -0.16 -29.94 2.27
N GLU A 183 -1.39 -29.89 2.78
CA GLU A 183 -2.50 -29.14 2.21
C GLU A 183 -3.05 -28.18 3.28
N PRO A 184 -2.56 -26.92 3.35
CA PRO A 184 -3.07 -25.93 4.28
C PRO A 184 -4.55 -25.63 4.04
N PRO A 185 -5.33 -25.23 5.06
CA PRO A 185 -6.69 -24.75 4.86
C PRO A 185 -6.69 -23.45 4.05
N LEU A 186 -7.86 -23.04 3.53
CA LEU A 186 -8.05 -21.71 2.94
C LEU A 186 -8.04 -20.63 4.04
N SER A 187 -7.62 -19.41 3.68
CA SER A 187 -7.90 -18.22 4.51
C SER A 187 -9.41 -17.94 4.53
N ALA A 188 -9.90 -17.15 5.49
CA ALA A 188 -11.32 -16.78 5.52
C ALA A 188 -11.76 -16.06 4.22
N ALA A 189 -10.89 -15.24 3.64
CA ALA A 189 -11.14 -14.54 2.37
C ALA A 189 -11.19 -15.51 1.19
N GLN A 190 -10.26 -16.47 1.12
CA GLN A 190 -10.28 -17.51 0.10
C GLN A 190 -11.51 -18.41 0.24
N GLN A 191 -11.87 -18.80 1.47
CA GLN A 191 -13.05 -19.63 1.75
C GLN A 191 -14.34 -18.98 1.25
N ARG A 192 -14.49 -17.66 1.46
CA ARG A 192 -15.62 -16.89 0.93
C ARG A 192 -15.67 -16.98 -0.61
N LEU A 193 -14.56 -16.70 -1.28
CA LEU A 193 -14.50 -16.71 -2.74
C LEU A 193 -14.72 -18.11 -3.33
N TRP A 194 -14.15 -19.14 -2.70
CA TRP A 194 -14.38 -20.52 -3.07
C TRP A 194 -15.85 -20.93 -2.91
N PHE A 195 -16.48 -20.54 -1.79
CA PHE A 195 -17.91 -20.79 -1.58
C PHE A 195 -18.78 -20.09 -2.63
N LEU A 196 -18.50 -18.82 -2.95
CA LEU A 196 -19.22 -18.09 -3.99
C LEU A 196 -19.05 -18.75 -5.35
N HIS A 197 -17.82 -19.13 -5.71
CA HIS A 197 -17.52 -19.86 -6.94
C HIS A 197 -18.31 -21.19 -7.05
N ARG A 198 -18.53 -21.87 -5.92
CA ARG A 198 -19.31 -23.11 -5.82
C ARG A 198 -20.82 -22.89 -5.87
N LEU A 199 -21.30 -21.72 -5.47
CA LEU A 199 -22.72 -21.38 -5.41
C LEU A 199 -23.26 -20.88 -6.76
N GLU A 200 -22.38 -20.33 -7.60
CA GLU A 200 -22.73 -19.92 -8.95
C GLU A 200 -23.26 -21.12 -9.77
N GLU A 201 -24.49 -20.99 -10.30
CA GLU A 201 -25.11 -22.02 -11.14
C GLU A 201 -24.38 -22.18 -12.48
N GLU A 202 -23.82 -21.09 -13.00
CA GLU A 202 -23.03 -21.04 -14.22
C GLU A 202 -21.64 -20.46 -13.91
N PRO A 203 -20.55 -21.07 -14.39
CA PRO A 203 -19.19 -20.56 -14.14
C PRO A 203 -19.04 -19.10 -14.57
N GLY A 204 -18.85 -18.20 -13.61
CA GLY A 204 -18.72 -16.77 -13.84
C GLY A 204 -17.29 -16.26 -13.94
N ALA A 205 -17.18 -15.00 -14.37
CA ALA A 205 -15.94 -14.21 -14.32
C ALA A 205 -16.06 -12.99 -13.37
N ALA A 206 -17.05 -13.02 -12.48
CA ALA A 206 -17.33 -11.91 -11.55
C ALA A 206 -16.13 -11.57 -10.65
N TYR A 207 -15.27 -12.55 -10.39
CA TYR A 207 -14.05 -12.42 -9.58
C TYR A 207 -12.76 -12.54 -10.40
N ASN A 208 -12.83 -12.37 -11.72
CA ASN A 208 -11.65 -12.20 -12.54
C ASN A 208 -11.10 -10.77 -12.39
N VAL A 209 -9.78 -10.67 -12.32
CA VAL A 209 -9.01 -9.42 -12.24
C VAL A 209 -8.17 -9.32 -13.52
N PRO A 210 -8.72 -8.78 -14.63
CA PRO A 210 -7.98 -8.61 -15.87
C PRO A 210 -7.07 -7.38 -15.81
N ILE A 211 -5.82 -7.56 -16.20
CA ILE A 211 -4.78 -6.52 -16.25
C ILE A 211 -4.24 -6.48 -17.69
N ALA A 212 -4.59 -5.44 -18.44
CA ALA A 212 -4.13 -5.26 -19.82
C ALA A 212 -2.96 -4.27 -19.88
N LEU A 213 -1.83 -4.73 -20.40
CA LEU A 213 -0.60 -3.96 -20.57
C LEU A 213 -0.34 -3.74 -22.06
N ARG A 214 -0.30 -2.48 -22.48
CA ARG A 214 0.17 -2.14 -23.83
C ARG A 214 1.69 -2.07 -23.82
N LEU A 215 2.30 -2.87 -24.68
CA LEU A 215 3.76 -2.98 -24.79
C LEU A 215 4.25 -2.25 -26.04
N THR A 216 5.43 -1.65 -25.93
CA THR A 216 6.13 -1.01 -27.05
C THR A 216 7.42 -1.77 -27.33
N GLY A 217 7.65 -2.09 -28.61
CA GLY A 217 8.78 -2.93 -29.03
C GLY A 217 8.35 -4.38 -29.27
N THR A 218 9.33 -5.23 -29.55
CA THR A 218 9.11 -6.66 -29.81
C THR A 218 9.25 -7.46 -28.53
N LEU A 219 8.22 -8.22 -28.16
CA LEU A 219 8.27 -9.13 -27.02
C LEU A 219 8.76 -10.52 -27.44
N ASP A 220 9.78 -11.03 -26.77
CA ASP A 220 10.19 -12.43 -26.88
C ASP A 220 9.20 -13.31 -26.11
N GLU A 221 8.42 -14.09 -26.86
CA GLU A 221 7.41 -15.03 -26.35
C GLU A 221 8.02 -16.06 -25.40
N GLN A 222 9.17 -16.63 -25.72
CA GLN A 222 9.81 -17.62 -24.86
C GLN A 222 10.36 -16.99 -23.58
N ALA A 223 10.85 -15.75 -23.66
CA ALA A 223 11.25 -15.01 -22.47
C ALA A 223 10.04 -14.73 -21.56
N LEU A 224 8.89 -14.39 -22.14
CA LEU A 224 7.64 -14.19 -21.40
C LEU A 224 7.17 -15.48 -20.73
N GLU A 225 7.12 -16.61 -21.43
CA GLU A 225 6.74 -17.91 -20.85
C GLU A 225 7.62 -18.27 -19.65
N ARG A 226 8.94 -18.12 -19.79
CA ARG A 226 9.88 -18.38 -18.69
C ARG A 226 9.70 -17.40 -17.54
N ALA A 227 9.44 -16.12 -17.82
CA ALA A 227 9.21 -15.12 -16.79
C ALA A 227 7.93 -15.40 -15.99
N LEU A 228 6.85 -15.85 -16.65
CA LEU A 228 5.61 -16.28 -15.98
C LEU A 228 5.85 -17.53 -15.12
N ALA A 229 6.67 -18.48 -15.58
CA ALA A 229 7.06 -19.64 -14.79
C ALA A 229 7.89 -19.25 -13.54
N ASP A 230 8.81 -18.29 -13.67
CA ASP A 230 9.58 -17.76 -12.53
C ASP A 230 8.66 -17.06 -11.52
N LEU A 231 7.67 -16.31 -12.00
CA LEU A 231 6.68 -15.63 -11.17
C LEU A 231 5.86 -16.64 -10.36
N ALA A 232 5.37 -17.71 -11.00
CA ALA A 232 4.65 -18.79 -10.33
C ALA A 232 5.54 -19.61 -9.37
N ALA A 233 6.83 -19.74 -9.67
CA ALA A 233 7.78 -20.38 -8.75
C ALA A 233 7.99 -19.53 -7.49
N ARG A 234 8.09 -18.21 -7.64
CA ARG A 234 8.29 -17.24 -6.55
C ARG A 234 7.07 -17.09 -5.64
N HIS A 235 5.88 -16.97 -6.23
CA HIS A 235 4.62 -16.74 -5.52
C HIS A 235 3.78 -18.01 -5.50
N GLU A 236 3.79 -18.75 -4.39
CA GLU A 236 3.10 -20.05 -4.26
C GLU A 236 1.63 -19.97 -4.67
N VAL A 237 0.95 -18.87 -4.33
CA VAL A 237 -0.48 -18.67 -4.61
C VAL A 237 -0.82 -18.73 -6.11
N LEU A 238 0.12 -18.37 -6.99
CA LEU A 238 -0.07 -18.43 -8.45
C LEU A 238 0.01 -19.85 -9.01
N ARG A 239 0.52 -20.81 -8.22
CA ARG A 239 0.58 -22.25 -8.53
C ARG A 239 -0.25 -23.10 -7.56
N THR A 240 -1.23 -22.49 -6.90
CA THR A 240 -2.14 -23.17 -5.98
C THR A 240 -3.47 -23.48 -6.67
N VAL A 241 -3.97 -24.69 -6.49
CA VAL A 241 -5.36 -25.06 -6.79
C VAL A 241 -6.13 -25.29 -5.48
N PHE A 242 -7.46 -25.19 -5.54
CA PHE A 242 -8.34 -25.15 -4.36
C PHE A 242 -9.36 -26.30 -4.37
N PRO A 243 -8.91 -27.56 -4.30
CA PRO A 243 -9.82 -28.70 -4.35
C PRO A 243 -10.52 -28.91 -3.00
N GLU A 244 -11.62 -29.68 -3.05
CA GLU A 244 -12.27 -30.19 -1.85
C GLU A 244 -11.65 -31.53 -1.42
N ARG A 245 -11.41 -31.67 -0.12
CA ARG A 245 -10.92 -32.88 0.56
C ARG A 245 -11.76 -33.09 1.81
N GLU A 246 -12.41 -34.25 1.91
CA GLU A 246 -13.20 -34.63 3.09
C GLU A 246 -14.24 -33.56 3.52
N GLY A 247 -14.91 -32.92 2.55
CA GLY A 247 -15.91 -31.89 2.83
C GLY A 247 -15.34 -30.49 3.09
N ARG A 248 -14.03 -30.27 2.89
CA ARG A 248 -13.35 -28.99 3.13
C ARG A 248 -12.47 -28.58 1.97
N ALA A 249 -12.52 -27.31 1.60
CA ALA A 249 -11.57 -26.75 0.65
C ALA A 249 -10.18 -26.65 1.28
N VAL A 250 -9.15 -26.98 0.51
CA VAL A 250 -7.73 -26.85 0.91
C VAL A 250 -6.92 -26.13 -0.15
N GLN A 251 -5.78 -25.56 0.25
CA GLN A 251 -4.77 -25.04 -0.65
C GLN A 251 -3.86 -26.19 -1.07
N HIS A 252 -3.94 -26.61 -2.32
CA HIS A 252 -3.01 -27.59 -2.89
C HIS A 252 -1.96 -26.84 -3.72
N ILE A 253 -0.79 -26.65 -3.13
CA ILE A 253 0.31 -25.87 -3.72
C ILE A 253 1.15 -26.82 -4.60
N LEU A 254 1.06 -26.66 -5.93
CA LEU A 254 1.73 -27.52 -6.90
C LEU A 254 3.23 -27.23 -6.92
N ALA A 255 4.10 -28.20 -7.21
CA ALA A 255 5.54 -27.93 -7.27
C ALA A 255 5.88 -26.98 -8.43
N PRO A 256 6.98 -26.19 -8.34
CA PRO A 256 7.43 -25.39 -9.47
C PRO A 256 7.61 -26.26 -10.72
N GLY A 257 6.99 -25.84 -11.84
CA GLY A 257 7.02 -26.56 -13.11
C GLY A 257 5.88 -27.58 -13.33
N GLU A 258 5.14 -27.98 -12.29
CA GLU A 258 3.95 -28.84 -12.44
C GLU A 258 2.73 -28.05 -12.93
N ALA A 259 2.78 -26.72 -12.82
CA ALA A 259 1.68 -25.83 -13.13
C ALA A 259 2.16 -24.63 -13.97
N PRO A 260 2.45 -24.82 -15.27
CA PRO A 260 2.83 -23.71 -16.13
C PRO A 260 1.66 -22.73 -16.24
N VAL A 261 1.96 -21.43 -16.18
CA VAL A 261 0.97 -20.38 -16.43
C VAL A 261 0.58 -20.46 -17.91
N PRO A 262 -0.70 -20.69 -18.25
CA PRO A 262 -1.10 -20.77 -19.65
C PRO A 262 -0.85 -19.43 -20.36
N LEU A 263 -0.08 -19.46 -21.46
CA LEU A 263 0.11 -18.31 -22.35
C LEU A 263 -0.55 -18.62 -23.70
N THR A 264 -1.53 -17.81 -24.10
CA THR A 264 -2.13 -17.88 -25.44
C THR A 264 -1.66 -16.71 -26.29
N VAL A 265 -1.13 -16.97 -27.48
CA VAL A 265 -0.71 -15.91 -28.40
C VAL A 265 -1.69 -15.82 -29.58
N ARG A 266 -2.23 -14.62 -29.84
CA ARG A 266 -3.21 -14.37 -30.91
C ARG A 266 -2.79 -13.14 -31.70
N THR A 267 -2.87 -13.22 -33.03
CA THR A 267 -2.85 -12.03 -33.89
C THR A 267 -4.27 -11.47 -33.99
N THR A 268 -4.44 -10.17 -33.86
CA THR A 268 -5.76 -9.52 -33.83
C THR A 268 -5.73 -8.19 -34.56
N ALA A 269 -6.80 -7.87 -35.28
CA ALA A 269 -6.95 -6.57 -35.92
C ALA A 269 -7.28 -5.48 -34.87
N PRO A 270 -6.86 -4.22 -35.06
CA PRO A 270 -7.07 -3.15 -34.07
C PRO A 270 -8.52 -2.97 -33.62
N ASP A 271 -9.48 -3.14 -34.54
CA ASP A 271 -10.92 -3.02 -34.31
C ASP A 271 -11.54 -4.21 -33.57
N ALA A 272 -10.87 -5.37 -33.58
CA ALA A 272 -11.29 -6.58 -32.88
C ALA A 272 -10.66 -6.73 -31.49
N LEU A 273 -9.70 -5.88 -31.12
CA LEU A 273 -8.92 -6.01 -29.89
C LEU A 273 -9.79 -5.97 -28.63
N ASP A 274 -10.71 -5.00 -28.52
CA ASP A 274 -11.54 -4.83 -27.32
C ASP A 274 -12.44 -6.05 -27.08
N ALA A 275 -13.02 -6.60 -28.14
CA ALA A 275 -13.84 -7.80 -28.08
C ALA A 275 -13.00 -9.03 -27.67
N ALA A 276 -11.79 -9.16 -28.21
CA ALA A 276 -10.89 -10.27 -27.90
C ALA A 276 -10.35 -10.22 -26.46
N LEU A 277 -10.08 -9.01 -25.94
CA LEU A 277 -9.71 -8.79 -24.55
C LEU A 277 -10.88 -9.11 -23.61
N ALA A 278 -12.09 -8.66 -23.93
CA ALA A 278 -13.29 -8.95 -23.14
C ALA A 278 -13.59 -10.46 -23.11
N GLU A 279 -13.50 -11.14 -24.25
CA GLU A 279 -13.64 -12.60 -24.35
C GLU A 279 -12.66 -13.28 -23.39
N ALA A 280 -11.36 -13.01 -23.53
CA ALA A 280 -10.32 -13.64 -22.72
C ALA A 280 -10.44 -13.32 -21.22
N ALA A 281 -10.81 -12.08 -20.86
CA ALA A 281 -11.03 -11.66 -19.49
C ALA A 281 -12.26 -12.33 -18.84
N SER A 282 -13.25 -12.71 -19.65
CA SER A 282 -14.52 -13.30 -19.18
C SER A 282 -14.49 -14.83 -19.06
N LEU A 283 -13.38 -15.48 -19.40
CA LEU A 283 -13.27 -16.93 -19.27
C LEU A 283 -13.26 -17.33 -17.79
N PRO A 284 -14.16 -18.22 -17.34
CA PRO A 284 -14.22 -18.67 -15.95
C PRO A 284 -13.00 -19.52 -15.59
N PHE A 285 -12.56 -19.49 -14.34
CA PHE A 285 -11.51 -20.37 -13.81
C PHE A 285 -12.11 -21.64 -13.22
N ALA A 286 -11.44 -22.78 -13.38
CA ALA A 286 -11.79 -24.02 -12.67
C ALA A 286 -10.90 -24.21 -11.43
N LEU A 287 -11.22 -23.51 -10.33
CA LEU A 287 -10.32 -23.34 -9.18
C LEU A 287 -9.83 -24.64 -8.54
N GLU A 288 -10.56 -25.76 -8.67
CA GLU A 288 -10.17 -27.05 -8.11
C GLU A 288 -9.02 -27.74 -8.86
N ARG A 289 -8.75 -27.32 -10.10
CA ARG A 289 -7.81 -28.00 -11.03
C ARG A 289 -6.99 -27.08 -11.91
N GLU A 290 -7.27 -25.78 -11.87
CA GLU A 290 -6.61 -24.77 -12.67
C GLU A 290 -6.02 -23.69 -11.78
N THR A 291 -4.78 -23.29 -12.08
CA THR A 291 -4.11 -22.21 -11.35
C THR A 291 -4.76 -20.86 -11.62
N PRO A 292 -4.74 -19.94 -10.65
CA PRO A 292 -5.54 -18.72 -10.68
C PRO A 292 -4.90 -17.60 -11.52
N LEU A 293 -4.12 -17.94 -12.55
CA LEU A 293 -3.46 -16.99 -13.45
C LEU A 293 -3.42 -17.53 -14.89
N ARG A 294 -3.87 -16.71 -15.84
CA ARG A 294 -3.71 -16.92 -17.28
C ARG A 294 -3.04 -15.71 -17.91
N ALA A 295 -2.33 -15.92 -19.01
CA ALA A 295 -1.76 -14.87 -19.84
C ALA A 295 -2.24 -15.02 -21.29
N ALA A 296 -2.49 -13.89 -21.94
CA ALA A 296 -2.74 -13.82 -23.37
C ALA A 296 -1.96 -12.67 -24.00
N LEU A 297 -1.20 -12.96 -25.06
CA LEU A 297 -0.48 -11.97 -25.84
C LEU A 297 -1.21 -11.71 -27.16
N PHE A 298 -1.71 -10.50 -27.32
CA PHE A 298 -2.37 -10.03 -28.54
C PHE A 298 -1.37 -9.24 -29.39
N ARG A 299 -1.01 -9.77 -30.55
CA ARG A 299 -0.20 -9.08 -31.56
C ARG A 299 -1.13 -8.29 -32.47
N VAL A 300 -1.10 -6.97 -32.35
CA VAL A 300 -2.01 -6.06 -33.09
C VAL A 300 -1.27 -5.44 -34.26
N ALA A 301 -1.73 -5.71 -35.48
CA ALA A 301 -1.18 -5.10 -36.68
C ALA A 301 -1.56 -3.62 -36.74
N ALA A 302 -0.58 -2.70 -36.81
CA ALA A 302 -0.78 -1.28 -37.01
C ALA A 302 -0.01 -0.77 -38.24
N GLU A 303 -0.37 0.42 -38.72
CA GLU A 303 0.25 1.04 -39.92
C GLU A 303 1.74 1.36 -39.72
N ASP A 304 2.18 1.56 -38.47
CA ASP A 304 3.53 1.90 -38.03
C ASP A 304 4.34 0.72 -37.46
N GLY A 305 3.75 -0.48 -37.41
CA GLY A 305 4.37 -1.70 -36.86
C GLY A 305 3.39 -2.60 -36.10
N THR A 306 3.90 -3.59 -35.37
CA THR A 306 3.07 -4.42 -34.48
C THR A 306 3.05 -3.80 -33.08
N ARG A 307 1.86 -3.68 -32.49
CA ARG A 307 1.68 -3.30 -31.07
C ARG A 307 1.23 -4.53 -30.30
N ASP A 308 1.97 -4.88 -29.26
CA ASP A 308 1.64 -6.02 -28.42
C ASP A 308 0.79 -5.57 -27.22
N VAL A 309 -0.23 -6.35 -26.89
CA VAL A 309 -1.01 -6.19 -25.66
C VAL A 309 -0.93 -7.49 -24.88
N LEU A 310 -0.33 -7.43 -23.69
CA LEU A 310 -0.31 -8.54 -22.75
C LEU A 310 -1.50 -8.41 -21.79
N LEU A 311 -2.40 -9.37 -21.82
CA LEU A 311 -3.48 -9.53 -20.84
C LEU A 311 -3.06 -10.58 -19.81
N LEU A 312 -3.00 -10.20 -18.55
CA LEU A 312 -2.94 -11.13 -17.43
C LEU A 312 -4.33 -11.20 -16.81
N VAL A 313 -4.87 -12.39 -16.62
CA VAL A 313 -6.14 -12.59 -15.92
C VAL A 313 -5.84 -13.37 -14.66
N LEU A 314 -6.00 -12.72 -13.50
CA LEU A 314 -5.84 -13.32 -12.18
C LEU A 314 -7.23 -13.60 -11.59
N HIS A 315 -7.42 -14.69 -10.88
CA HIS A 315 -8.63 -14.86 -10.06
C HIS A 315 -8.44 -14.19 -8.70
N HIS A 316 -9.44 -13.46 -8.19
CA HIS A 316 -9.36 -12.69 -6.94
C HIS A 316 -9.04 -13.56 -5.69
N ILE A 317 -9.18 -14.89 -5.78
CA ILE A 317 -8.76 -15.83 -4.73
C ILE A 317 -7.25 -15.83 -4.48
N ALA A 318 -6.46 -15.39 -5.47
CA ALA A 318 -5.01 -15.44 -5.46
C ALA A 318 -4.34 -14.07 -5.38
N GLY A 319 -5.10 -12.99 -5.50
CA GLY A 319 -4.60 -11.64 -5.30
C GLY A 319 -5.70 -10.61 -5.27
N ASP A 320 -5.32 -9.42 -4.83
CA ASP A 320 -6.15 -8.26 -4.68
C ASP A 320 -5.49 -7.05 -5.37
N GLU A 321 -6.06 -5.87 -5.19
CA GLU A 321 -5.52 -4.62 -5.75
C GLU A 321 -4.07 -4.36 -5.32
N TRP A 322 -3.70 -4.72 -4.08
CA TRP A 322 -2.33 -4.54 -3.59
C TRP A 322 -1.36 -5.51 -4.26
N SER A 323 -1.84 -6.71 -4.59
CA SER A 323 -1.06 -7.75 -5.24
C SER A 323 -0.68 -7.41 -6.69
N VAL A 324 -1.42 -6.51 -7.35
CA VAL A 324 -1.16 -6.12 -8.75
C VAL A 324 0.22 -5.51 -8.93
N ARG A 325 0.61 -4.57 -8.06
CA ARG A 325 1.92 -3.90 -8.19
C ARG A 325 3.12 -4.85 -8.06
N PRO A 326 3.26 -5.66 -6.99
CA PRO A 326 4.37 -6.60 -6.88
C PRO A 326 4.35 -7.67 -7.98
N LEU A 327 3.17 -8.11 -8.43
CA LEU A 327 3.04 -9.02 -9.58
C LEU A 327 3.70 -8.43 -10.83
N LEU A 328 3.40 -7.17 -11.15
CA LEU A 328 3.95 -6.48 -12.33
C LEU A 328 5.43 -6.16 -12.18
N ASP A 329 5.89 -5.73 -11.00
CA ASP A 329 7.30 -5.44 -10.74
C ASP A 329 8.16 -6.71 -10.85
N ASP A 330 7.69 -7.83 -10.29
CA ASP A 330 8.39 -9.12 -10.38
C ASP A 330 8.34 -9.70 -11.80
N LEU A 331 7.22 -9.54 -12.53
CA LEU A 331 7.14 -9.94 -13.94
C LEU A 331 8.12 -9.14 -14.81
N ALA A 332 8.21 -7.83 -14.61
CA ALA A 332 9.16 -6.99 -15.33
C ALA A 332 10.61 -7.41 -15.04
N THR A 333 10.92 -7.71 -13.77
CA THR A 333 12.25 -8.19 -13.36
C THR A 333 12.58 -9.54 -13.99
N ALA A 334 11.65 -10.49 -13.95
CA ALA A 334 11.82 -11.81 -14.55
C ALA A 334 11.95 -11.74 -16.07
N LEU A 335 11.12 -10.93 -16.73
CA LEU A 335 11.16 -10.73 -18.17
C LEU A 335 12.51 -10.15 -18.60
N ALA A 336 12.99 -9.10 -17.93
CA ALA A 336 14.30 -8.51 -18.23
C ALA A 336 15.44 -9.53 -18.10
N ALA A 337 15.45 -10.32 -17.02
CA ALA A 337 16.47 -11.35 -16.82
C ALA A 337 16.40 -12.45 -17.90
N ARG A 338 15.21 -12.87 -18.29
CA ARG A 338 14.99 -13.93 -19.30
C ARG A 338 15.29 -13.46 -20.72
N THR A 339 15.06 -12.20 -21.04
CA THR A 339 15.51 -11.57 -22.29
C THR A 339 17.03 -11.56 -22.38
N ASP A 340 17.73 -11.35 -21.26
CA ASP A 340 19.20 -11.42 -21.19
C ASP A 340 19.74 -12.87 -21.13
N GLY A 341 18.88 -13.88 -21.23
CA GLY A 341 19.28 -15.30 -21.15
C GLY A 341 19.69 -15.76 -19.75
N ARG A 342 19.33 -15.03 -18.69
CA ARG A 342 19.65 -15.35 -17.29
C ARG A 342 18.38 -15.73 -16.52
N SER A 343 18.53 -16.20 -15.29
CA SER A 343 17.43 -16.36 -14.34
C SER A 343 17.28 -15.09 -13.50
N PRO A 344 16.08 -14.72 -13.04
CA PRO A 344 15.91 -13.60 -12.13
C PRO A 344 16.66 -13.85 -10.82
N GLU A 345 17.31 -12.80 -10.33
CA GLU A 345 17.96 -12.78 -9.03
C GLU A 345 17.09 -12.00 -8.06
N TRP A 346 16.52 -12.68 -7.07
CA TRP A 346 15.70 -12.05 -6.06
C TRP A 346 15.92 -12.69 -4.69
N THR A 347 15.73 -11.88 -3.65
CA THR A 347 15.69 -12.40 -2.28
C THR A 347 14.44 -13.30 -2.13
N PRO A 348 14.58 -14.51 -1.55
CA PRO A 348 13.44 -15.35 -1.23
C PRO A 348 12.42 -14.61 -0.37
N LEU A 349 11.13 -14.83 -0.65
CA LEU A 349 10.08 -14.24 0.17
C LEU A 349 10.11 -14.91 1.56
N PRO A 350 10.16 -14.14 2.66
CA PRO A 350 10.25 -14.71 4.01
C PRO A 350 8.96 -15.40 4.44
N LEU A 351 7.84 -15.07 3.79
CA LEU A 351 6.52 -15.65 4.03
C LEU A 351 5.81 -15.87 2.69
N GLN A 352 5.01 -16.91 2.64
CA GLN A 352 4.08 -17.21 1.55
C GLN A 352 2.65 -17.08 2.06
N TYR A 353 1.67 -17.04 1.15
CA TYR A 353 0.26 -16.84 1.53
C TYR A 353 -0.26 -17.92 2.48
N ALA A 354 0.21 -19.17 2.32
CA ALA A 354 -0.12 -20.26 3.24
C ALA A 354 0.32 -19.97 4.69
N ASP A 355 1.48 -19.33 4.90
CA ASP A 355 1.93 -18.94 6.24
C ASP A 355 1.00 -17.89 6.85
N HIS A 356 0.57 -16.92 6.04
CA HIS A 356 -0.41 -15.92 6.45
C HIS A 356 -1.72 -16.60 6.88
N THR A 357 -2.21 -17.58 6.11
CA THR A 357 -3.42 -18.33 6.47
C THR A 357 -3.28 -19.03 7.82
N LEU A 358 -2.19 -19.76 8.03
CA LEU A 358 -1.96 -20.49 9.28
C LEU A 358 -1.84 -19.52 10.47
N ARG A 359 -1.11 -18.42 10.30
CA ARG A 359 -0.96 -17.37 11.31
C ARG A 359 -2.29 -16.71 11.65
N GLN A 360 -3.09 -16.36 10.65
CA GLN A 360 -4.40 -15.75 10.86
C GLN A 360 -5.28 -16.65 11.74
N ARG A 361 -5.30 -17.95 11.46
CA ARG A 361 -6.07 -18.93 12.23
C ARG A 361 -5.58 -19.06 13.67
N GLU A 362 -4.26 -19.11 13.88
CA GLU A 362 -3.69 -19.16 15.23
C GLU A 362 -4.04 -17.91 16.05
N LEU A 363 -3.95 -16.72 15.43
CA LEU A 363 -4.27 -15.46 16.09
C LEU A 363 -5.75 -15.34 16.44
N LEU A 364 -6.62 -15.82 15.55
CA LEU A 364 -8.07 -15.77 15.74
C LEU A 364 -8.56 -16.82 16.74
N GLY A 365 -7.89 -17.97 16.83
CA GLY A 365 -8.28 -19.06 17.71
C GLY A 365 -9.48 -19.85 17.17
N ASP A 366 -10.15 -20.58 18.07
CA ASP A 366 -11.27 -21.47 17.73
C ASP A 366 -12.62 -20.79 17.94
N GLU A 367 -13.55 -20.93 16.99
CA GLU A 367 -14.91 -20.38 17.08
C GLU A 367 -15.76 -21.06 18.16
N THR A 368 -15.38 -22.25 18.61
CA THR A 368 -16.04 -22.99 19.69
C THR A 368 -15.55 -22.59 21.08
N ASP A 369 -14.42 -21.89 21.15
CA ASP A 369 -13.89 -21.32 22.39
C ASP A 369 -14.45 -19.90 22.57
N GLU A 370 -15.23 -19.68 23.65
CA GLU A 370 -15.89 -18.40 23.91
C GLU A 370 -14.92 -17.26 24.23
N ASP A 371 -13.70 -17.60 24.67
CA ASP A 371 -12.64 -16.68 25.04
C ASP A 371 -11.67 -16.38 23.87
N SER A 372 -11.85 -17.03 22.72
CA SER A 372 -11.04 -16.78 21.53
C SER A 372 -11.29 -15.40 20.92
N GLU A 373 -10.28 -14.93 20.18
CA GLU A 373 -10.35 -13.63 19.51
C GLU A 373 -11.48 -13.60 18.45
N ILE A 374 -11.65 -14.69 17.70
CA ILE A 374 -12.73 -14.80 16.71
C ILE A 374 -14.11 -14.75 17.37
N SER A 375 -14.30 -15.44 18.51
CA SER A 375 -15.56 -15.42 19.25
C SER A 375 -15.87 -14.04 19.80
N ARG A 376 -14.85 -13.33 20.31
CA ARG A 376 -15.00 -11.95 20.78
C ARG A 376 -15.40 -10.99 19.65
N GLN A 377 -14.71 -11.04 18.51
CA GLN A 377 -15.03 -10.20 17.35
C GLN A 377 -16.40 -10.52 16.77
N ALA A 378 -16.77 -11.80 16.68
CA ALA A 378 -18.07 -12.24 16.21
C ALA A 378 -19.21 -11.73 17.12
N ARG A 379 -19.02 -11.75 18.44
CA ARG A 379 -19.99 -11.20 19.40
C ARG A 379 -20.20 -9.70 19.19
N TYR A 380 -19.10 -8.94 19.07
CA TYR A 380 -19.16 -7.51 18.76
C TYR A 380 -19.98 -7.24 17.48
N TRP A 381 -19.68 -7.93 16.38
CA TRP A 381 -20.40 -7.72 15.11
C TRP A 381 -21.85 -8.18 15.18
N LYS A 382 -22.17 -9.27 15.88
CA LYS A 382 -23.56 -9.69 16.13
C LYS A 382 -24.35 -8.60 16.85
N ASP A 383 -23.75 -7.97 17.86
CA ASP A 383 -24.39 -6.88 18.61
C ASP A 383 -24.57 -5.61 17.75
N GLN A 384 -23.54 -5.22 16.98
CA GLN A 384 -23.60 -4.03 16.11
C GLN A 384 -24.57 -4.17 14.94
N LEU A 385 -24.70 -5.39 14.39
CA LEU A 385 -25.57 -5.67 13.24
C LEU A 385 -26.99 -6.10 13.66
N ALA A 386 -27.27 -6.18 14.96
CA ALA A 386 -28.57 -6.57 15.48
C ALA A 386 -29.65 -5.58 15.07
N GLY A 387 -30.73 -6.09 14.49
CA GLY A 387 -31.90 -5.28 14.11
C GLY A 387 -31.71 -4.43 12.84
N LEU A 388 -30.62 -4.62 12.08
CA LEU A 388 -30.49 -3.97 10.78
C LEU A 388 -31.56 -4.47 9.81
N PRO A 389 -32.09 -3.58 8.94
CA PRO A 389 -33.01 -4.00 7.90
C PRO A 389 -32.28 -4.97 6.94
N PRO A 390 -32.99 -5.98 6.41
CA PRO A 390 -32.38 -6.94 5.49
C PRO A 390 -31.95 -6.28 4.17
N GLU A 391 -32.59 -5.17 3.79
CA GLU A 391 -32.36 -4.50 2.52
C GLU A 391 -32.42 -2.98 2.65
N LEU A 392 -31.62 -2.30 1.83
CA LEU A 392 -31.74 -0.87 1.61
C LEU A 392 -32.83 -0.62 0.56
N PRO A 393 -33.78 0.30 0.79
CA PRO A 393 -34.83 0.65 -0.17
C PRO A 393 -34.24 1.54 -1.27
N LEU A 394 -33.51 0.94 -2.20
CA LEU A 394 -32.97 1.61 -3.37
C LEU A 394 -34.03 1.61 -4.50
N PRO A 395 -34.13 2.69 -5.31
CA PRO A 395 -34.99 2.69 -6.49
C PRO A 395 -34.36 1.79 -7.56
N LEU A 396 -34.83 0.54 -7.67
CA LEU A 396 -34.34 -0.44 -8.63
C LEU A 396 -35.11 -0.36 -9.95
N ASP A 397 -34.40 -0.41 -11.07
CA ASP A 397 -35.01 -0.45 -12.42
C ASP A 397 -35.65 -1.81 -12.74
N ARG A 398 -35.28 -2.87 -12.01
CA ARG A 398 -35.81 -4.22 -12.17
C ARG A 398 -36.34 -4.75 -10.83
N PRO A 399 -37.48 -5.47 -10.82
CA PRO A 399 -37.91 -6.22 -9.65
C PRO A 399 -36.83 -7.26 -9.30
N ARG A 400 -36.64 -7.48 -8.00
CA ARG A 400 -35.71 -8.50 -7.49
C ARG A 400 -36.21 -9.90 -7.77
#